data_AF-A0A6A1WKL1-F1
#
_entry.id   AF-A0A6A1WKL1-F1
#
_cell.length_a   1.000
_cell.length_b   1.000
_cell.length_c   1.000
_cell.angle_alpha   90.00
_cell.angle_beta   90.00
_cell.angle_gamma   90.00
#
_symmetry.space_group_name_H-M   'P 1'
#
loop_
_entity.id
_entity.type
_entity.pdbx_description
1 polymer ?
#
loop_
_entity_poly.entity_id
_entity_poly.type
_entity_poly.pdbx_seq_one_letter_code
_entity_poly.pdbx_strand_id
1 'polypeptide(L)'
;MKPLVKAHQLVLVVVHDHFDLDYTCQEDVRTVVETMMTARRTHYNRMHAYFKKFPSKEAALLKPHPDTTKKSGRSYAIYSPAKHLWTAVKPPPSSTLTTQSSDLQHQLAKARDEIEAMRAAREKDLQEFAKKQAEMEATLRDYREEQRVEQEHIRLEQESA
;
A
#
# COMPACT_ATOMS: atom_id res chain seq x y z
N MET A 1 11.33 -26.20 -3.22
CA MET A 1 10.12 -25.73 -2.52
C MET A 1 10.45 -25.22 -1.14
N LYS A 2 10.47 -23.89 -0.94
CA LYS A 2 10.27 -23.21 0.35
C LYS A 2 9.65 -21.85 0.03
N PRO A 3 8.65 -21.39 0.80
CA PRO A 3 8.99 -20.39 1.79
C PRO A 3 8.09 -20.46 3.04
N LEU A 4 8.38 -21.40 3.96
CA LEU A 4 7.72 -21.40 5.27
C LEU A 4 8.47 -20.57 6.34
N VAL A 5 9.56 -19.89 5.97
CA VAL A 5 10.41 -19.17 6.92
C VAL A 5 10.15 -17.65 6.95
N LYS A 6 9.45 -17.08 5.94
CA LYS A 6 9.23 -15.63 5.85
C LYS A 6 8.12 -15.08 6.78
N ALA A 7 7.22 -15.93 7.26
CA ALA A 7 6.12 -15.47 8.12
C ALA A 7 6.57 -15.18 9.57
N HIS A 8 7.61 -15.87 10.05
CA HIS A 8 8.12 -15.67 11.41
C HIS A 8 9.04 -14.44 11.51
N GLN A 9 9.59 -13.98 10.39
CA GLN A 9 10.43 -12.78 10.34
C GLN A 9 9.61 -11.48 10.32
N LEU A 10 8.31 -11.53 10.00
CA LEU A 10 7.49 -10.34 9.71
C LEU A 10 6.78 -9.76 10.94
N VAL A 11 6.76 -10.46 12.08
CA VAL A 11 6.07 -10.00 13.31
C VAL A 11 7.01 -9.29 14.29
N LEU A 12 8.32 -9.52 14.22
CA LEU A 12 9.31 -8.83 15.06
C LEU A 12 9.86 -7.53 14.45
N VAL A 13 9.58 -7.24 13.18
CA VAL A 13 10.18 -6.09 12.47
C VAL A 13 9.31 -4.82 12.53
N VAL A 14 8.04 -4.92 12.92
CA VAL A 14 7.11 -3.76 12.93
C VAL A 14 6.90 -3.15 14.33
N VAL A 15 7.64 -3.61 15.34
CA VAL A 15 7.67 -2.99 16.69
C VAL A 15 9.12 -2.64 17.08
N HIS A 16 9.94 -2.22 16.13
CA HIS A 16 11.17 -1.50 16.46
C HIS A 16 10.83 -0.01 16.45
N ASP A 17 10.01 0.40 17.42
CA ASP A 17 9.60 1.78 17.64
C ASP A 17 10.63 2.53 18.50
N HIS A 18 10.64 3.85 18.31
CA HIS A 18 11.40 4.91 18.96
C HIS A 18 11.25 5.02 20.50
N PHE A 19 11.40 3.93 21.25
CA PHE A 19 11.19 3.88 22.71
C PHE A 19 12.47 3.79 23.54
N ASP A 20 13.66 3.88 22.94
CA ASP A 20 14.96 3.79 23.63
C ASP A 20 15.07 2.61 24.62
N LEU A 21 14.51 1.44 24.27
CA LEU A 21 14.57 0.24 25.10
C LEU A 21 15.93 -0.45 24.96
N ASP A 22 16.58 -0.75 26.09
CA ASP A 22 17.83 -1.48 26.15
C ASP A 22 17.56 -2.99 26.25
N TYR A 23 17.61 -3.66 25.10
CA TYR A 23 17.42 -5.11 25.03
C TYR A 23 18.57 -5.94 25.66
N THR A 24 19.62 -5.29 26.17
CA THR A 24 20.63 -5.94 27.01
C THR A 24 20.23 -5.93 28.50
N CYS A 25 19.28 -5.06 28.88
CA CYS A 25 18.68 -5.03 30.20
C CYS A 25 17.54 -6.05 30.30
N GLN A 26 17.58 -6.92 31.33
CA GLN A 26 16.58 -7.96 31.53
C GLN A 26 15.18 -7.38 31.85
N GLU A 27 15.12 -6.19 32.43
CA GLU A 27 13.88 -5.52 32.83
C GLU A 27 13.11 -5.00 31.61
N ASP A 28 13.81 -4.50 30.60
CA ASP A 28 13.22 -4.04 29.34
C ASP A 28 12.72 -5.22 28.51
N VAL A 29 13.52 -6.30 28.43
CA VAL A 29 13.10 -7.54 27.79
C VAL A 29 11.85 -8.11 28.46
N ARG A 30 11.80 -8.14 29.80
CA ARG A 30 10.63 -8.58 30.56
C ARG A 30 9.41 -7.70 30.26
N THR A 31 9.60 -6.39 30.24
CA THR A 31 8.54 -5.41 29.96
C THR A 31 7.92 -5.63 28.58
N VAL A 32 8.73 -5.81 27.55
CA VAL A 32 8.26 -6.08 26.18
C VAL A 32 7.48 -7.40 26.13
N VAL A 33 8.00 -8.46 26.74
CA VAL A 33 7.34 -9.77 26.74
C VAL A 33 6.00 -9.71 27.48
N GLU A 34 5.95 -9.11 28.66
CA GLU A 34 4.73 -9.01 29.48
C GLU A 34 3.64 -8.17 28.81
N THR A 35 4.02 -7.03 28.24
CA THR A 35 3.10 -6.15 27.51
C THR A 35 2.58 -6.84 26.25
N MET A 36 3.45 -7.48 25.47
CA MET A 36 3.08 -8.21 24.27
C MET A 36 2.16 -9.39 24.58
N MET A 37 2.45 -10.18 25.63
CA MET A 37 1.61 -11.31 26.04
C MET A 37 0.24 -10.84 26.54
N THR A 38 0.19 -9.77 27.32
CA THR A 38 -1.07 -9.18 27.81
C THR A 38 -1.91 -8.63 26.67
N ALA A 39 -1.29 -7.92 25.73
CA ALA A 39 -1.99 -7.37 24.58
C ALA A 39 -2.49 -8.47 23.63
N ARG A 40 -1.65 -9.49 23.36
CA ARG A 40 -2.04 -10.67 22.58
C ARG A 40 -3.22 -11.39 23.23
N ARG A 41 -3.15 -11.63 24.55
CA ARG A 41 -4.22 -12.31 25.31
C ARG A 41 -5.52 -11.52 25.29
N THR A 42 -5.47 -10.22 25.53
CA THR A 42 -6.67 -9.36 25.52
C THR A 42 -7.28 -9.27 24.12
N HIS A 43 -6.46 -9.16 23.07
CA HIS A 43 -6.93 -9.19 21.69
C HIS A 43 -7.66 -10.50 21.35
N TYR A 44 -7.07 -11.65 21.68
CA TYR A 44 -7.74 -12.94 21.44
C TYR A 44 -9.03 -13.10 22.23
N ASN A 45 -9.07 -12.67 23.49
CA ASN A 45 -10.29 -12.74 24.29
C ASN A 45 -11.40 -11.85 23.70
N ARG A 46 -11.06 -10.66 23.21
CA ARG A 46 -12.00 -9.76 22.53
C ARG A 46 -12.52 -10.38 21.23
N MET A 47 -11.62 -10.88 20.39
CA MET A 47 -12.01 -11.56 19.15
C MET A 47 -12.89 -12.78 19.45
N HIS A 48 -12.53 -13.59 20.44
CA HIS A 48 -13.33 -14.74 20.86
C HIS A 48 -14.74 -14.33 21.30
N ALA A 49 -14.86 -13.31 22.15
CA ALA A 49 -16.15 -12.77 22.59
C ALA A 49 -16.98 -12.21 21.43
N TYR A 50 -16.34 -11.65 20.41
CA TYR A 50 -17.01 -11.17 19.20
C TYR A 50 -17.52 -12.32 18.33
N PHE A 51 -16.64 -13.26 17.97
CA PHE A 51 -17.00 -14.40 17.12
C PHE A 51 -18.08 -15.29 17.77
N LYS A 52 -18.12 -15.39 19.11
CA LYS A 52 -19.16 -16.12 19.83
C LYS A 52 -20.58 -15.55 19.63
N LYS A 53 -20.72 -14.29 19.23
CA LYS A 53 -22.04 -13.65 18.99
C LYS A 53 -22.67 -14.05 17.66
N PHE A 54 -21.94 -14.76 16.81
CA PHE A 54 -22.39 -15.16 15.49
C PHE A 54 -22.49 -16.68 15.40
N PRO A 55 -23.50 -17.21 14.68
CA PRO A 55 -23.64 -18.65 14.47
C PRO A 55 -22.55 -19.22 13.53
N SER A 56 -21.93 -18.38 12.68
CA SER A 56 -20.84 -18.77 11.78
C SER A 56 -19.74 -17.71 11.72
N LYS A 57 -18.52 -18.14 11.36
CA LYS A 57 -17.37 -17.22 11.19
C LYS A 57 -17.58 -16.27 10.01
N GLU A 58 -18.18 -16.75 8.91
CA GLU A 58 -18.46 -15.92 7.73
C GLU A 58 -19.43 -14.77 8.04
N ALA A 59 -20.46 -15.03 8.85
CA ALA A 59 -21.39 -13.99 9.31
C ALA A 59 -20.70 -12.93 10.18
N ALA A 60 -19.70 -13.33 10.97
CA ALA A 60 -18.91 -12.41 11.79
C ALA A 60 -17.95 -11.56 10.95
N LEU A 61 -17.40 -12.12 9.85
CA LEU A 61 -16.49 -11.42 8.94
C LEU A 61 -17.18 -10.36 8.08
N LEU A 62 -18.48 -10.53 7.80
CA LEU A 62 -19.29 -9.52 7.10
C LEU A 62 -19.58 -8.29 7.96
N LYS A 63 -19.37 -8.36 9.28
CA LYS A 63 -19.55 -7.22 10.19
C LYS A 63 -18.18 -6.75 10.68
N PRO A 64 -17.83 -5.46 10.50
CA PRO A 64 -16.62 -4.92 11.10
C PRO A 64 -16.67 -5.03 12.63
N HIS A 65 -15.58 -5.49 13.25
CA HIS A 65 -15.46 -5.48 14.71
C HIS A 65 -15.49 -4.01 15.21
N PRO A 66 -16.24 -3.68 16.27
CA PRO A 66 -16.38 -2.29 16.74
C PRO A 66 -15.05 -1.63 17.13
N ASP A 67 -14.06 -2.42 17.56
CA ASP A 67 -12.70 -1.93 17.85
C ASP A 67 -11.86 -1.64 16.59
N THR A 68 -12.20 -2.16 15.39
CA THR A 68 -11.41 -1.90 14.17
C THR A 68 -11.84 -0.62 13.43
N THR A 69 -12.95 -0.01 13.82
CA THR A 69 -13.54 1.17 13.15
C THR A 69 -13.21 2.50 13.82
N LYS A 70 -12.59 2.51 15.01
CA LYS A 70 -12.10 3.72 15.67
C LYS A 70 -10.57 3.77 15.62
N LYS A 71 -10.03 4.65 14.77
CA LYS A 71 -8.72 5.30 15.01
C LYS A 71 -8.80 6.10 16.31
N SER A 72 -8.90 5.43 17.45
CA SER A 72 -8.79 6.05 18.76
C SER A 72 -7.54 5.49 19.41
N GLY A 73 -6.68 6.36 19.93
CA GLY A 73 -5.40 6.04 20.58
C GLY A 73 -5.47 5.08 21.78
N ARG A 74 -6.59 4.39 21.97
CA ARG A 74 -6.78 3.34 22.97
C ARG A 74 -5.99 2.07 22.66
N SER A 75 -5.68 1.75 21.41
CA SER A 75 -4.81 0.61 21.09
C SER A 75 -3.40 0.86 21.64
N TYR A 76 -2.81 2.01 21.27
CA TYR A 76 -1.48 2.41 21.73
C TYR A 76 -1.39 2.61 23.26
N ALA A 77 -2.47 3.02 23.92
CA ALA A 77 -2.53 3.16 25.38
C ALA A 77 -2.36 1.84 26.17
N ILE A 78 -2.52 0.68 25.53
CA ILE A 78 -2.27 -0.64 26.15
C ILE A 78 -0.81 -1.07 25.94
N TYR A 79 -0.11 -0.51 24.94
CA TYR A 79 1.26 -0.87 24.58
C TYR A 79 2.33 0.11 25.10
N SER A 80 1.98 1.31 25.56
CA SER A 80 2.97 2.23 26.14
C SER A 80 3.39 1.80 27.56
N PRO A 81 4.69 1.51 27.80
CA PRO A 81 5.23 1.40 29.15
C PRO A 81 5.13 2.73 29.91
N ALA A 82 5.05 3.86 29.19
CA ALA A 82 5.15 5.24 29.66
C ALA A 82 4.19 5.73 30.78
N LYS A 83 3.38 4.87 31.39
CA LYS A 83 2.59 5.22 32.58
C LYS A 83 3.47 5.64 33.78
N HIS A 84 4.77 5.30 33.77
CA HIS A 84 5.75 5.72 34.78
C HIS A 84 6.63 6.91 34.37
N LEU A 85 6.53 7.44 33.14
CA LEU A 85 7.42 8.48 32.61
C LEU A 85 6.74 9.83 32.32
N TRP A 86 5.42 9.94 32.47
CA TRP A 86 4.66 11.19 32.21
C TRP A 86 4.67 12.18 33.40
N THR A 87 5.80 12.38 34.07
CA THR A 87 5.88 13.43 35.11
C THR A 87 7.05 14.39 34.95
N ALA A 88 7.83 14.31 33.88
CA ALA A 88 8.97 15.22 33.73
C ALA A 88 9.42 15.45 32.27
N VAL A 89 8.56 16.02 31.41
CA VAL A 89 9.04 16.66 30.18
C VAL A 89 8.25 17.94 29.92
N LYS A 90 8.89 19.09 30.11
CA LYS A 90 8.39 20.38 29.60
C LYS A 90 8.53 20.39 28.07
N PRO A 91 7.52 20.79 27.29
CA PRO A 91 7.63 20.85 25.85
C PRO A 91 8.64 21.93 25.42
N PRO A 92 9.45 21.69 24.37
CA PRO A 92 10.34 22.71 23.81
C PRO A 92 9.52 23.82 23.12
N PRO A 93 10.04 25.06 23.06
CA PRO A 93 9.33 26.20 22.51
C PRO A 93 9.08 26.06 21.00
N SER A 94 7.88 26.47 20.59
CA SER A 94 7.24 26.30 19.28
C SER A 94 7.97 26.88 18.05
N SER A 95 9.18 27.43 18.19
CA SER A 95 9.87 28.17 17.12
C SER A 95 10.76 27.32 16.19
N THR A 96 11.06 26.06 16.52
CA THR A 96 11.92 25.21 15.66
C THR A 96 11.14 24.36 14.64
N LEU A 97 9.83 24.17 14.85
CA LEU A 97 8.97 23.34 13.98
C LEU A 97 8.55 24.05 12.69
N THR A 98 8.55 25.38 12.65
CA THR A 98 8.06 26.19 11.52
C THR A 98 9.02 26.23 10.34
N THR A 99 10.34 26.20 10.58
CA THR A 99 11.33 26.21 9.48
C THR A 99 11.44 24.85 8.80
N GLN A 100 11.48 23.75 9.56
CA GLN A 100 11.54 22.40 9.01
C GLN A 100 10.28 22.01 8.21
N SER A 101 9.12 22.54 8.60
CA SER A 101 7.87 22.32 7.87
C SER A 101 7.86 22.99 6.49
N SER A 102 8.50 24.15 6.36
CA SER A 102 8.58 24.88 5.08
C SER A 102 9.47 24.14 4.08
N ASP A 103 10.64 23.68 4.49
CA ASP A 103 11.59 23.00 3.61
C ASP A 103 11.03 21.70 3.05
N LEU A 104 10.32 20.92 3.88
CA LEU A 104 9.64 19.70 3.44
C LEU A 104 8.50 19.97 2.45
N GLN A 105 7.74 21.04 2.66
CA GLN A 105 6.67 21.41 1.73
C GLN A 105 7.21 21.81 0.35
N HIS A 106 8.33 22.55 0.31
CA HIS A 106 8.99 22.92 -0.94
C HIS A 106 9.56 21.68 -1.67
N GLN A 107 10.17 20.74 -0.94
CA GLN A 107 10.65 19.49 -1.53
C GLN A 107 9.52 18.64 -2.10
N LEU A 108 8.38 18.57 -1.42
CA LEU A 108 7.21 17.85 -1.91
C LEU A 108 6.59 18.50 -3.15
N ALA A 109 6.53 19.83 -3.21
CA ALA A 109 6.08 20.54 -4.40
C ALA A 109 7.00 20.23 -5.59
N LYS A 110 8.31 20.35 -5.40
CA LYS A 110 9.31 20.03 -6.43
C LYS A 110 9.20 18.60 -6.95
N ALA A 111 9.08 17.62 -6.05
CA ALA A 111 8.95 16.21 -6.44
C ALA A 111 7.65 15.93 -7.21
N ARG A 112 6.56 16.65 -6.92
CA ARG A 112 5.30 16.54 -7.67
C ARG A 112 5.46 17.05 -9.11
N ASP A 113 6.09 18.20 -9.28
CA ASP A 113 6.32 18.80 -10.60
C ASP A 113 7.24 17.91 -11.45
N GLU A 114 8.29 17.34 -10.85
CA GLU A 114 9.19 16.39 -11.53
C GLU A 114 8.45 15.11 -11.97
N ILE A 115 7.59 14.56 -11.11
CA ILE A 115 6.77 13.38 -11.44
C ILE A 115 5.78 13.69 -12.56
N GLU A 116 5.17 14.87 -12.56
CA GLU A 116 4.24 15.29 -13.61
C GLU A 116 4.94 15.47 -14.95
N ALA A 117 6.13 16.07 -14.97
CA ALA A 117 6.94 16.19 -16.18
C ALA A 117 7.32 14.83 -16.77
N MET A 118 7.73 13.87 -15.92
CA MET A 118 8.05 12.51 -16.37
C MET A 118 6.82 11.78 -16.92
N ARG A 119 5.65 11.95 -16.31
CA ARG A 119 4.39 11.38 -16.82
C ARG A 119 4.02 11.97 -18.17
N ALA A 120 4.12 13.30 -18.33
CA ALA A 120 3.81 13.96 -19.59
C ALA A 120 4.73 13.48 -20.73
N ALA A 121 6.02 13.33 -20.46
CA ALA A 121 6.97 12.77 -21.43
C ALA A 121 6.59 11.32 -21.82
N ARG A 122 6.35 10.46 -20.82
CA ARG A 122 6.00 9.06 -21.07
C ARG A 122 4.65 8.90 -21.79
N GLU A 123 3.68 9.73 -21.48
CA GLU A 123 2.37 9.71 -22.13
C GLU A 123 2.49 10.06 -23.62
N LYS A 124 3.35 11.03 -23.96
CA LYS A 124 3.64 11.38 -25.35
C LYS A 124 4.26 10.19 -26.11
N ASP A 125 5.24 9.51 -25.52
CA ASP A 125 5.87 8.34 -26.15
C ASP A 125 4.85 7.21 -26.39
N LEU A 126 3.92 7.01 -25.45
CA LEU A 126 2.83 6.05 -25.63
C LEU A 126 1.87 6.44 -26.75
N GLN A 127 1.53 7.73 -26.86
CA GLN A 127 0.70 8.22 -27.98
C GLN A 127 1.41 8.03 -29.32
N GLU A 128 2.71 8.28 -29.40
CA GLU A 128 3.50 8.06 -30.60
C GLU A 128 3.53 6.58 -30.98
N PHE A 129 3.71 5.68 -30.00
CA PHE A 129 3.64 4.25 -30.22
C PHE A 129 2.26 3.79 -30.71
N ALA A 130 1.19 4.29 -30.10
CA ALA A 130 -0.19 3.98 -30.50
C ALA A 130 -0.48 4.48 -31.93
N LYS A 131 -0.01 5.68 -32.28
CA LYS A 131 -0.13 6.22 -33.64
C LYS A 131 0.60 5.33 -34.65
N LYS A 132 1.83 4.94 -34.35
CA LYS A 132 2.62 4.06 -35.21
C LYS A 132 2.00 2.67 -35.38
N GLN A 133 1.37 2.16 -34.32
CA GLN A 133 0.60 0.92 -34.37
C GLN A 133 -0.62 1.07 -35.30
N ALA A 134 -1.36 2.18 -35.20
CA ALA A 134 -2.51 2.44 -36.07
C ALA A 134 -2.12 2.61 -37.55
N GLU A 135 -1.01 3.28 -37.83
CA GLU A 135 -0.45 3.41 -39.18
C GLU A 135 -0.07 2.03 -39.75
N MET A 136 0.60 1.19 -38.96
CA MET A 136 0.93 -0.19 -39.36
C MET A 136 -0.33 -1.03 -39.65
N GLU A 137 -1.38 -0.88 -38.84
CA GLU A 137 -2.63 -1.60 -39.06
C GLU A 137 -3.40 -1.08 -40.28
N ALA A 138 -3.30 0.23 -40.58
CA ALA A 138 -3.87 0.80 -41.79
C ALA A 138 -3.18 0.24 -43.05
N THR A 139 -1.85 0.22 -43.11
CA THR A 139 -1.13 -0.31 -44.28
C THR A 139 -1.41 -1.79 -44.52
N LEU A 140 -1.53 -2.59 -43.46
CA LEU A 140 -1.90 -4.00 -43.57
C LEU A 140 -3.34 -4.19 -44.07
N ARG A 141 -4.27 -3.31 -43.67
CA ARG A 141 -5.65 -3.33 -44.17
C ARG A 141 -5.71 -2.95 -45.63
N ASP A 142 -4.99 -1.92 -46.05
CA ASP A 142 -4.93 -1.48 -47.44
C ASP A 142 -4.39 -2.61 -48.34
N TYR A 143 -3.27 -3.23 -47.96
CA TYR A 143 -2.72 -4.37 -48.69
C TYR A 143 -3.70 -5.55 -48.78
N ARG A 144 -4.44 -5.82 -47.71
CA ARG A 144 -5.46 -6.88 -47.70
C ARG A 144 -6.63 -6.57 -48.62
N GLU A 145 -7.03 -5.31 -48.72
CA GLU A 145 -8.13 -4.88 -49.59
C GLU A 145 -7.71 -4.87 -51.05
N GLU A 146 -6.49 -4.44 -51.37
CA GLU A 146 -5.92 -4.57 -52.73
C GLU A 146 -5.94 -6.01 -53.21
N GLN A 147 -5.51 -6.95 -52.36
CA GLN A 147 -5.57 -8.39 -52.68
C GLN A 147 -7.01 -8.89 -52.90
N ARG A 148 -8.00 -8.33 -52.19
CA ARG A 148 -9.42 -8.68 -52.41
C ARG A 148 -9.95 -8.14 -53.72
N VAL A 149 -9.66 -6.87 -54.03
CA VAL A 149 -10.08 -6.22 -55.27
C VAL A 149 -9.46 -6.91 -56.49
N GLU A 150 -8.19 -7.29 -56.41
CA GLU A 150 -7.50 -8.01 -57.48
C GLU A 150 -8.13 -9.40 -57.73
N GLN A 151 -8.45 -10.14 -56.67
CA GLN A 151 -9.18 -11.41 -56.80
C GLN A 151 -10.60 -11.22 -57.38
N GLU A 152 -11.30 -10.17 -56.99
CA GLU A 152 -12.61 -9.85 -57.54
C GLU A 152 -12.54 -9.47 -59.02
N HIS A 153 -11.54 -8.70 -59.42
CA HIS A 153 -11.28 -8.34 -60.82
C HIS A 153 -11.08 -9.59 -61.67
N ILE A 154 -10.24 -10.54 -61.21
CA ILE A 154 -10.02 -11.81 -61.90
C ILE A 154 -11.32 -12.62 -62.02
N ARG A 155 -12.15 -12.67 -60.96
CA ARG A 155 -13.44 -13.38 -60.98
C ARG A 155 -14.40 -12.78 -62.02
N LEU A 156 -14.53 -11.47 -62.05
CA LEU A 156 -15.42 -10.77 -62.98
C LEU A 156 -14.95 -10.92 -64.44
N GLU A 157 -13.63 -10.92 -64.68
CA GLU A 157 -13.08 -11.17 -66.01
C GLU A 157 -13.42 -12.57 -66.50
N GLN A 158 -13.34 -13.59 -65.63
CA GLN A 158 -13.74 -14.98 -65.92
C GLN A 158 -15.25 -15.14 -66.15
N GLU A 159 -16.10 -14.34 -65.51
CA GLU A 159 -17.56 -14.36 -65.70
C GLU A 159 -18.01 -13.61 -66.98
N SER A 160 -17.16 -12.74 -67.52
CA SER A 160 -17.44 -11.93 -68.72
C SER A 160 -16.96 -12.54 -70.04
N ALA A 161 -16.18 -13.64 -69.99
CA ALA A 161 -15.60 -14.38 -71.12
C ALA A 161 -16.39 -15.65 -71.45
#